data_AF-R5GXD1-F1
#
_entry.id   AF-R5GXD1-F1
#
_cell.length_a   1.000
_cell.length_b   1.000
_cell.length_c   1.000
_cell.angle_alpha   90.00
_cell.angle_beta   90.00
_cell.angle_gamma   90.00
#
_symmetry.space_group_name_H-M   'P 1'
#
loop_
_entity.id
_entity.type
_entity.pdbx_description
1 polymer ?
#
loop_
_entity_poly.entity_id
_entity_poly.type
_entity_poly.pdbx_seq_one_letter_code
_entity_poly.pdbx_strand_id
1 'polypeptide(L)'
;MLLNCQTPNSPESQKLAADMEEKYSAPVMAVNCLDITEEQIRELLGKVLLQFPVSEIRIKMPRWVNSLDREHWLRRELLDSIKNAAAKVTGINTVRACADDIASCEYVDRAEPLDIDLGTGTGVIEIRLKDELFYRILGETTGLELRSESDLMPCMIELAQIKQKYERVRSALEEVEATGYGIVLPTMDELKLEEPKIIKQGGKYGVRLKASAPSIHMMSADITTEINPIVGSEKQSEELISYLLTDFEENPKKIWESNIFGKSLHELVNEGLHNKLYRMPADARMKLQETIQRIINDGCGGLICIIL
;
A
#
# COMPACT_ATOMS: atom_id res chain seq x y z
N MET A 1 -2.91 12.32 -51.11
CA MET A 1 -2.51 12.57 -52.52
C MET A 1 -3.75 12.68 -53.39
N LEU A 2 -3.68 13.47 -54.46
CA LEU A 2 -4.77 13.64 -55.43
C LEU A 2 -4.41 12.95 -56.74
N LEU A 3 -5.29 12.09 -57.23
CA LEU A 3 -5.21 11.51 -58.57
C LEU A 3 -6.22 12.23 -59.47
N ASN A 4 -5.73 13.19 -60.27
CA ASN A 4 -6.57 13.89 -61.23
C ASN A 4 -6.92 12.96 -62.40
N CYS A 5 -8.21 12.67 -62.59
CA CYS A 5 -8.69 11.77 -63.62
C CYS A 5 -10.05 12.24 -64.17
N GLN A 6 -10.31 11.98 -65.45
CA GLN A 6 -11.54 12.41 -66.11
C GLN A 6 -12.77 11.62 -65.62
N THR A 7 -12.56 10.37 -65.20
CA THR A 7 -13.61 9.44 -64.70
C THR A 7 -13.21 8.85 -63.34
N PRO A 8 -13.37 9.60 -62.23
CA PRO A 8 -12.93 9.18 -60.90
C PRO A 8 -13.65 7.93 -60.36
N ASN A 9 -14.86 7.65 -60.85
CA ASN A 9 -15.64 6.47 -60.46
C ASN A 9 -15.37 5.24 -61.35
N SER A 10 -14.47 5.33 -62.35
CA SER A 10 -14.14 4.17 -63.17
C SER A 10 -13.32 3.15 -62.35
N PRO A 11 -13.51 1.84 -62.57
CA PRO A 11 -12.78 0.80 -61.86
C PRO A 11 -11.27 0.89 -62.10
N GLU A 12 -10.85 1.40 -63.26
CA GLU A 12 -9.44 1.62 -63.62
C GLU A 12 -8.81 2.73 -62.77
N SER A 13 -9.50 3.86 -62.59
CA SER A 13 -9.00 4.98 -61.77
C SER A 13 -8.94 4.63 -60.28
N GLN A 14 -9.91 3.89 -59.77
CA GLN A 14 -9.93 3.42 -58.38
C GLN A 14 -8.83 2.40 -58.11
N LYS A 15 -8.58 1.49 -59.05
CA LYS A 15 -7.48 0.53 -58.96
C LYS A 15 -6.12 1.23 -58.95
N LEU A 16 -5.94 2.22 -59.83
CA LEU A 16 -4.71 3.02 -59.87
C LEU A 16 -4.52 3.82 -58.57
N ALA A 17 -5.60 4.34 -57.98
CA ALA A 17 -5.55 5.00 -56.68
C ALA A 17 -5.08 4.03 -55.57
N ALA A 18 -5.63 2.82 -55.50
CA ALA A 18 -5.23 1.82 -54.51
C ALA A 18 -3.75 1.38 -54.68
N ASP A 19 -3.30 1.15 -55.92
CA ASP A 19 -1.91 0.80 -56.20
C ASP A 19 -0.94 1.93 -55.76
N MET A 20 -1.37 3.19 -55.90
CA MET A 20 -0.61 4.34 -55.42
C MET A 20 -0.67 4.50 -53.89
N GLU A 21 -1.80 4.20 -53.25
CA GLU A 21 -1.91 4.18 -51.78
C GLU A 21 -0.91 3.20 -51.17
N GLU A 22 -0.82 1.99 -51.73
CA GLU A 22 0.11 0.96 -51.27
C GLU A 22 1.57 1.40 -51.50
N LYS A 23 1.88 1.88 -52.71
CA LYS A 23 3.25 2.29 -53.08
C LYS A 23 3.77 3.46 -52.25
N TYR A 24 2.93 4.43 -51.92
CA TYR A 24 3.34 5.65 -51.23
C TYR A 24 2.93 5.70 -49.76
N SER A 25 2.23 4.68 -49.25
CA SER A 25 1.74 4.60 -47.86
C SER A 25 0.98 5.86 -47.42
N ALA A 26 0.23 6.46 -48.35
CA ALA A 26 -0.53 7.70 -48.14
C ALA A 26 -1.86 7.61 -48.88
N PRO A 27 -2.97 8.11 -48.31
CA PRO A 27 -4.29 8.00 -48.93
C PRO A 27 -4.34 8.78 -50.26
N VAL A 28 -4.90 8.17 -51.30
CA VAL A 28 -5.01 8.72 -52.65
C VAL A 28 -6.48 8.84 -53.02
N MET A 29 -6.92 10.06 -53.31
CA MET A 29 -8.29 10.33 -53.72
C MET A 29 -8.33 10.61 -55.23
N ALA A 30 -9.06 9.79 -55.98
CA ALA A 30 -9.36 10.00 -57.39
C ALA A 30 -10.43 11.09 -57.53
N VAL A 31 -10.11 12.20 -58.18
CA VAL A 31 -11.04 13.33 -58.37
C VAL A 31 -10.85 13.92 -59.77
N ASN A 32 -11.94 14.34 -60.40
CA ASN A 32 -11.88 15.19 -61.58
C ASN A 32 -11.78 16.64 -61.11
N CYS A 33 -10.62 17.27 -61.29
CA CYS A 33 -10.41 18.65 -60.82
C CYS A 33 -11.26 19.70 -61.55
N LEU A 34 -11.79 19.40 -62.74
CA LEU A 34 -12.66 20.31 -63.49
C LEU A 34 -14.09 20.33 -62.95
N ASP A 35 -14.58 19.18 -62.48
CA ASP A 35 -15.96 18.99 -62.00
C ASP A 35 -16.03 18.82 -60.48
N ILE A 36 -15.01 19.31 -59.75
CA ILE A 36 -14.90 19.11 -58.30
C ILE A 36 -16.02 19.83 -57.55
N THR A 37 -16.70 19.12 -56.66
CA THR A 37 -17.76 19.69 -55.83
C THR A 37 -17.24 20.17 -54.47
N GLU A 38 -17.97 21.07 -53.81
CA GLU A 38 -17.62 21.54 -52.47
C GLU A 38 -17.53 20.39 -51.45
N GLU A 39 -18.41 19.39 -51.57
CA GLU A 39 -18.38 18.18 -50.73
C GLU A 39 -17.08 17.40 -50.90
N GLN A 40 -16.60 17.22 -52.13
CA GLN A 40 -15.33 16.55 -52.42
C GLN A 40 -14.13 17.34 -51.88
N ILE A 41 -14.19 18.68 -51.93
CA ILE A 41 -13.16 19.53 -51.32
C ILE A 41 -13.14 19.35 -49.80
N ARG A 42 -14.31 19.32 -49.14
CA ARG A 42 -14.38 19.07 -47.69
C ARG A 42 -13.85 17.69 -47.31
N GLU A 43 -14.19 16.66 -48.07
CA GLU A 43 -13.68 15.29 -47.85
C GLU A 43 -12.16 15.24 -48.00
N LEU A 44 -11.63 15.89 -49.04
CA LEU A 44 -10.19 15.98 -49.27
C LEU A 44 -9.47 16.68 -48.13
N LEU A 45 -9.96 17.84 -47.69
CA LEU A 45 -9.38 18.57 -46.57
C LEU A 45 -9.43 17.74 -45.28
N GLY A 46 -10.52 17.01 -45.03
CA GLY A 46 -10.62 16.06 -43.93
C GLY A 46 -9.55 14.96 -43.98
N LYS A 47 -9.34 14.34 -45.15
CA LYS A 47 -8.30 13.32 -45.33
C LYS A 47 -6.90 13.89 -45.12
N VAL A 48 -6.63 15.10 -45.58
CA VAL A 48 -5.34 15.79 -45.35
C VAL A 48 -5.13 16.08 -43.87
N LEU A 49 -6.15 16.56 -43.17
CA LEU A 49 -6.10 16.85 -41.73
C LEU A 49 -5.77 15.61 -40.88
N LEU A 50 -6.18 14.42 -41.32
CA LEU A 50 -5.87 13.15 -40.64
C LEU A 50 -4.46 12.61 -40.92
N GLN A 51 -3.74 13.17 -41.90
CA GLN A 51 -2.37 12.79 -42.26
C GLN A 51 -1.31 13.65 -41.56
N PHE A 52 -1.71 14.63 -40.76
CA PHE A 52 -0.73 15.42 -40.00
C PHE A 52 0.02 14.51 -39.01
N PRO A 53 1.34 14.72 -38.85
CA PRO A 53 2.13 13.96 -37.90
C PRO A 53 1.67 14.26 -36.47
N VAL A 54 1.68 13.23 -35.63
CA VAL A 54 1.38 13.38 -34.21
C VAL A 54 2.62 13.92 -33.51
N SER A 55 2.49 15.04 -32.81
CA SER A 55 3.58 15.64 -32.03
C SER A 55 3.63 15.11 -30.60
N GLU A 56 2.46 14.82 -30.00
CA GLU A 56 2.37 14.36 -28.60
C GLU A 56 1.18 13.40 -28.43
N ILE A 57 1.38 12.29 -27.72
CA ILE A 57 0.31 11.41 -27.26
C ILE A 57 0.23 11.50 -25.74
N ARG A 58 -0.91 11.95 -25.23
CA ARG A 58 -1.20 11.99 -23.79
C ARG A 58 -2.03 10.80 -23.39
N ILE A 59 -1.59 10.12 -22.36
CA ILE A 59 -2.25 8.91 -21.86
C ILE A 59 -2.85 9.23 -20.49
N LYS A 60 -4.16 9.09 -20.42
CA LYS A 60 -4.93 9.24 -19.20
C LYS A 60 -5.20 7.85 -18.63
N MET A 61 -4.57 7.54 -17.51
CA MET A 61 -4.71 6.28 -16.79
C MET A 61 -5.17 6.52 -15.35
N PRO A 62 -5.69 5.49 -14.64
CA PRO A 62 -6.08 5.62 -13.24
C PRO A 62 -4.91 6.10 -12.37
N ARG A 63 -5.15 7.10 -11.52
CA ARG A 63 -4.10 7.77 -10.75
C ARG A 63 -3.34 6.83 -9.81
N TRP A 64 -3.98 5.79 -9.31
CA TRP A 64 -3.36 4.83 -8.39
C TRP A 64 -2.20 4.05 -9.04
N VAL A 65 -2.21 3.86 -10.36
CA VAL A 65 -1.11 3.21 -11.10
C VAL A 65 0.18 4.02 -10.98
N ASN A 66 0.08 5.36 -10.96
CA ASN A 66 1.22 6.25 -10.81
C ASN A 66 1.82 6.22 -9.39
N SER A 67 1.02 5.83 -8.39
CA SER A 67 1.44 5.67 -7.00
C SER A 67 2.19 4.36 -6.75
N LEU A 68 2.14 3.39 -7.68
CA LEU A 68 2.89 2.15 -7.58
C LEU A 68 4.39 2.41 -7.76
N ASP A 69 5.21 1.58 -7.13
CA ASP A 69 6.66 1.60 -7.33
C ASP A 69 7.00 1.46 -8.82
N ARG A 70 8.11 2.07 -9.26
CA ARG A 70 8.60 1.96 -10.64
C ARG A 70 8.90 0.52 -11.02
N GLU A 71 9.31 -0.30 -10.06
CA GLU A 71 9.61 -1.71 -10.29
C GLU A 71 8.37 -2.62 -10.24
N HIS A 72 7.19 -2.08 -9.90
CA HIS A 72 5.97 -2.86 -9.82
C HIS A 72 5.61 -3.46 -11.19
N TRP A 73 5.36 -4.78 -11.21
CA TRP A 73 5.14 -5.56 -12.43
C TRP A 73 4.05 -4.96 -13.35
N LEU A 74 2.89 -4.57 -12.79
CA LEU A 74 1.79 -3.99 -13.57
C LEU A 74 2.21 -2.69 -14.28
N ARG A 75 2.95 -1.82 -13.57
CA ARG A 75 3.38 -0.53 -14.11
C ARG A 75 4.36 -0.72 -15.26
N ARG A 76 5.27 -1.69 -15.14
CA ARG A 76 6.22 -2.05 -16.20
C ARG A 76 5.50 -2.57 -17.44
N GLU A 77 4.63 -3.58 -17.26
CA GLU A 77 3.84 -4.19 -18.33
C GLU A 77 3.00 -3.16 -19.10
N LEU A 78 2.28 -2.29 -18.39
CA LEU A 78 1.46 -1.24 -19.00
C LEU A 78 2.31 -0.23 -19.77
N LEU A 79 3.43 0.23 -19.19
CA LEU A 79 4.31 1.19 -19.86
C LEU A 79 4.98 0.60 -21.10
N ASP A 80 5.34 -0.68 -21.07
CA ASP A 80 5.93 -1.36 -22.22
C ASP A 80 4.90 -1.59 -23.33
N SER A 81 3.66 -1.98 -22.99
CA SER A 81 2.54 -2.05 -23.93
C SER A 81 2.27 -0.71 -24.61
N ILE A 82 2.20 0.36 -23.80
CA ILE A 82 2.04 1.74 -24.26
C ILE A 82 3.16 2.17 -25.21
N LYS A 83 4.42 1.91 -24.86
CA LYS A 83 5.57 2.29 -25.70
C LYS A 83 5.54 1.57 -27.03
N ASN A 84 5.21 0.28 -27.03
CA ASN A 84 5.12 -0.53 -28.24
C ASN A 84 4.00 -0.06 -29.16
N ALA A 85 2.85 0.32 -28.61
CA ALA A 85 1.75 0.90 -29.38
C ALA A 85 2.10 2.29 -29.93
N ALA A 86 2.70 3.15 -29.10
CA ALA A 86 3.13 4.49 -29.48
C ALA A 86 4.19 4.50 -30.59
N ALA A 87 5.10 3.50 -30.61
CA ALA A 87 6.12 3.37 -31.65
C ALA A 87 5.56 3.16 -33.06
N LYS A 88 4.32 2.67 -33.18
CA LYS A 88 3.64 2.45 -34.47
C LYS A 88 2.87 3.69 -34.95
N VAL A 89 2.79 4.75 -34.16
CA VAL A 89 2.01 5.95 -34.49
C VAL A 89 2.82 6.84 -35.42
N THR A 90 2.31 7.00 -36.65
CA THR A 90 2.93 7.83 -37.69
C THR A 90 2.10 9.07 -38.03
N GLY A 91 0.78 9.02 -37.81
CA GLY A 91 -0.16 10.09 -38.11
C GLY A 91 -1.40 10.05 -37.22
N ILE A 92 -2.19 11.13 -37.25
CA ILE A 92 -3.39 11.26 -36.39
C ILE A 92 -4.40 10.12 -36.64
N ASN A 93 -4.49 9.65 -37.88
CA ASN A 93 -5.28 8.47 -38.25
C ASN A 93 -4.91 7.19 -37.48
N THR A 94 -3.65 7.05 -37.03
CA THR A 94 -3.15 5.87 -36.31
C THR A 94 -3.36 5.92 -34.80
N VAL A 95 -3.81 7.05 -34.24
CA VAL A 95 -4.10 7.18 -32.80
C VAL A 95 -5.18 6.20 -32.36
N ARG A 96 -6.17 5.94 -33.21
CA ARG A 96 -7.22 4.96 -32.94
C ARG A 96 -6.68 3.52 -32.91
N ALA A 97 -5.84 3.17 -33.89
CA ALA A 97 -5.18 1.86 -33.92
C ALA A 97 -4.25 1.65 -32.72
N CYS A 98 -3.59 2.72 -32.25
CA CYS A 98 -2.80 2.69 -31.01
C CYS A 98 -3.67 2.40 -29.77
N ALA A 99 -4.84 3.02 -29.66
CA ALA A 99 -5.78 2.71 -28.60
C ALA A 99 -6.25 1.25 -28.66
N ASP A 100 -6.54 0.72 -29.85
CA ASP A 100 -6.94 -0.68 -30.05
C ASP A 100 -5.81 -1.66 -29.66
N ASP A 101 -4.55 -1.35 -30.03
CA ASP A 101 -3.37 -2.13 -29.62
C ASP A 101 -3.20 -2.13 -28.09
N ILE A 102 -3.43 -0.99 -27.42
CA ILE A 102 -3.37 -0.91 -25.95
C ILE A 102 -4.50 -1.71 -25.31
N ALA A 103 -5.71 -1.70 -25.90
CA ALA A 103 -6.84 -2.47 -25.43
C ALA A 103 -6.63 -4.00 -25.51
N SER A 104 -5.68 -4.47 -26.34
CA SER A 104 -5.32 -5.89 -26.42
C SER A 104 -4.54 -6.42 -25.20
N CYS A 105 -4.05 -5.52 -24.33
CA CYS A 105 -3.35 -5.91 -23.10
C CYS A 105 -4.32 -6.57 -22.11
N GLU A 106 -3.90 -7.69 -21.50
CA GLU A 106 -4.73 -8.46 -20.56
C GLU A 106 -5.24 -7.63 -19.36
N TYR A 107 -4.51 -6.59 -18.97
CA TYR A 107 -4.83 -5.76 -17.81
C TYR A 107 -5.76 -4.59 -18.12
N VAL A 108 -5.95 -4.28 -19.40
CA VAL A 108 -6.78 -3.17 -19.87
C VAL A 108 -8.19 -3.70 -20.10
N ASP A 109 -9.17 -2.97 -19.58
CA ASP A 109 -10.60 -3.21 -19.85
C ASP A 109 -11.03 -2.48 -21.13
N ARG A 110 -10.64 -1.21 -21.26
CA ARG A 110 -10.96 -0.38 -22.42
C ARG A 110 -9.88 0.67 -22.64
N ALA A 111 -9.49 0.89 -23.89
CA ALA A 111 -8.70 2.05 -24.29
C ALA A 111 -9.37 2.75 -25.47
N GLU A 112 -9.55 4.06 -25.38
CA GLU A 112 -10.21 4.84 -26.42
C GLU A 112 -9.62 6.24 -26.57
N PRO A 113 -9.60 6.79 -27.80
CA PRO A 113 -9.23 8.19 -28.00
C PRO A 113 -10.32 9.10 -27.41
N LEU A 114 -9.94 9.94 -26.45
CA LEU A 114 -10.83 10.89 -25.80
C LEU A 114 -10.93 12.20 -26.58
N ASP A 115 -9.79 12.69 -27.08
CA ASP A 115 -9.70 13.96 -27.78
C ASP A 115 -8.52 13.96 -28.76
N ILE A 116 -8.65 14.68 -29.86
CA ILE A 116 -7.61 14.81 -30.88
C ILE A 116 -7.58 16.26 -31.34
N ASP A 117 -6.51 16.97 -30.97
CA ASP A 117 -6.22 18.31 -31.43
C ASP A 117 -5.42 18.24 -32.73
N LEU A 118 -6.09 18.54 -33.84
CA LEU A 118 -5.50 18.60 -35.17
C LEU A 118 -4.58 19.81 -35.36
N GLY A 119 -4.78 20.89 -34.58
CA GLY A 119 -4.00 22.12 -34.66
C GLY A 119 -2.63 22.00 -34.00
N THR A 120 -2.55 21.27 -32.88
CA THR A 120 -1.27 20.99 -32.19
C THR A 120 -0.69 19.62 -32.51
N GLY A 121 -1.46 18.74 -33.16
CA GLY A 121 -1.08 17.34 -33.39
C GLY A 121 -1.01 16.54 -32.09
N THR A 122 -1.89 16.84 -31.12
CA THR A 122 -1.93 16.17 -29.81
C THR A 122 -3.11 15.21 -29.74
N GLY A 123 -2.85 13.94 -29.43
CA GLY A 123 -3.90 12.94 -29.18
C GLY A 123 -4.00 12.58 -27.70
N VAL A 124 -5.21 12.46 -27.17
CA VAL A 124 -5.46 12.00 -25.79
C VAL A 124 -6.12 10.63 -25.83
N ILE A 125 -5.51 9.63 -25.20
CA ILE A 125 -6.06 8.28 -25.05
C ILE A 125 -6.43 8.05 -23.58
N GLU A 126 -7.67 7.66 -23.31
CA GLU A 126 -8.11 7.21 -21.98
C GLU A 126 -7.97 5.69 -21.90
N ILE A 127 -7.27 5.20 -20.88
CA ILE A 127 -7.11 3.79 -20.56
C ILE A 127 -7.85 3.50 -19.26
N ARG A 128 -8.73 2.50 -19.30
CA ARG A 128 -9.39 1.90 -18.14
C ARG A 128 -8.83 0.51 -17.92
N LEU A 129 -8.41 0.25 -16.70
CA LEU A 129 -7.92 -1.06 -16.26
C LEU A 129 -9.08 -1.88 -15.71
N LYS A 130 -8.91 -3.20 -15.67
CA LYS A 130 -9.86 -4.10 -15.01
C LYS A 130 -9.98 -3.75 -13.52
N ASP A 131 -11.21 -3.64 -13.03
CA ASP A 131 -11.48 -3.23 -11.64
C ASP A 131 -10.84 -4.17 -10.61
N GLU A 132 -10.77 -5.48 -10.92
CA GLU A 132 -10.15 -6.50 -10.07
C GLU A 132 -8.67 -6.23 -9.78
N LEU A 133 -7.95 -5.58 -10.70
CA LEU A 133 -6.52 -5.31 -10.55
C LEU A 133 -6.24 -4.34 -9.42
N PHE A 134 -7.12 -3.37 -9.19
CA PHE A 134 -6.97 -2.41 -8.11
C PHE A 134 -6.96 -3.14 -6.75
N TYR A 135 -7.93 -4.03 -6.52
CA TYR A 135 -8.05 -4.79 -5.27
C TYR A 135 -6.91 -5.77 -5.09
N ARG A 136 -6.55 -6.49 -6.16
CA ARG A 136 -5.41 -7.42 -6.15
C ARG A 136 -4.11 -6.72 -5.75
N ILE A 137 -3.81 -5.57 -6.35
CA ILE A 137 -2.58 -4.83 -6.08
C ILE A 137 -2.59 -4.20 -4.70
N LEU A 138 -3.73 -3.71 -4.25
CA LEU A 138 -3.90 -3.23 -2.89
C LEU A 138 -3.63 -4.35 -1.89
N GLY A 139 -4.13 -5.55 -2.15
CA GLY A 139 -3.88 -6.73 -1.34
C GLY A 139 -2.41 -7.16 -1.33
N GLU A 140 -1.77 -7.23 -2.51
CA GLU A 140 -0.33 -7.54 -2.64
C GLU A 140 0.55 -6.54 -1.87
N THR A 141 0.21 -5.25 -1.90
CA THR A 141 1.01 -4.20 -1.26
C THR A 141 0.80 -4.14 0.26
N THR A 142 -0.42 -4.41 0.72
CA THR A 142 -0.77 -4.32 2.15
C THR A 142 -0.65 -5.64 2.91
N GLY A 143 -0.48 -6.76 2.19
CA GLY A 143 -0.53 -8.10 2.75
C GLY A 143 -1.96 -8.55 3.12
N LEU A 144 -2.98 -7.82 2.69
CA LEU A 144 -4.38 -8.10 2.98
C LEU A 144 -5.01 -8.89 1.82
N GLU A 145 -5.87 -9.87 2.12
CA GLU A 145 -6.63 -10.55 1.06
C GLU A 145 -7.83 -9.69 0.63
N LEU A 146 -7.63 -8.88 -0.41
CA LEU A 146 -8.68 -8.03 -1.00
C LEU A 146 -9.01 -8.54 -2.41
N ARG A 147 -10.22 -9.08 -2.60
CA ARG A 147 -10.67 -9.61 -3.90
C ARG A 147 -11.70 -8.70 -4.56
N SER A 148 -12.42 -7.90 -3.79
CA SER A 148 -13.49 -7.03 -4.29
C SER A 148 -13.79 -5.83 -3.39
N GLU A 149 -14.68 -4.95 -3.87
CA GLU A 149 -15.21 -3.81 -3.09
C GLU A 149 -15.93 -4.26 -1.81
N SER A 150 -16.57 -5.43 -1.85
CA SER A 150 -17.25 -6.04 -0.70
C SER A 150 -16.28 -6.42 0.42
N ASP A 151 -15.01 -6.69 0.10
CA ASP A 151 -13.97 -7.02 1.08
C ASP A 151 -13.28 -5.76 1.61
N LEU A 152 -13.16 -4.74 0.76
CA LEU A 152 -12.49 -3.49 1.09
C LEU A 152 -13.21 -2.73 2.21
N MET A 153 -14.55 -2.65 2.16
CA MET A 153 -15.32 -1.89 3.15
C MET A 153 -15.21 -2.46 4.58
N PRO A 154 -15.46 -3.76 4.81
CA PRO A 154 -15.24 -4.38 6.12
C PRO A 154 -13.80 -4.21 6.62
N CYS A 155 -12.82 -4.43 5.74
CA CYS A 155 -11.41 -4.28 6.08
C CYS A 155 -11.07 -2.85 6.51
N MET A 156 -11.56 -1.84 5.78
CA MET A 156 -11.35 -0.44 6.14
C MET A 156 -12.01 -0.06 7.47
N ILE A 157 -13.20 -0.60 7.76
CA ILE A 157 -13.87 -0.41 9.05
C ILE A 157 -13.03 -1.02 10.18
N GLU A 158 -12.54 -2.25 9.99
CA GLU A 158 -11.69 -2.93 10.96
C GLU A 158 -10.39 -2.15 11.21
N LEU A 159 -9.68 -1.73 10.15
CA LEU A 159 -8.47 -0.93 10.26
C LEU A 159 -8.71 0.41 10.96
N ALA A 160 -9.84 1.07 10.69
CA ALA A 160 -10.22 2.31 11.38
C ALA A 160 -10.47 2.06 12.88
N GLN A 161 -11.14 0.98 13.24
CA GLN A 161 -11.37 0.61 14.64
C GLN A 161 -10.06 0.25 15.35
N ILE A 162 -9.17 -0.50 14.71
CA ILE A 162 -7.85 -0.84 15.25
C ILE A 162 -7.02 0.43 15.44
N LYS A 163 -6.99 1.31 14.45
CA LYS A 163 -6.28 2.60 14.54
C LYS A 163 -6.78 3.43 15.72
N GLN A 164 -8.09 3.52 15.92
CA GLN A 164 -8.65 4.26 17.05
C GLN A 164 -8.25 3.66 18.41
N LYS A 165 -8.26 2.32 18.53
CA LYS A 165 -7.81 1.62 19.75
C LYS A 165 -6.30 1.79 19.98
N TYR A 166 -5.50 1.73 18.92
CA TYR A 166 -4.05 1.90 19.00
C TYR A 166 -3.68 3.33 19.40
N GLU A 167 -4.33 4.35 18.82
CA GLU A 167 -4.04 5.76 19.14
C GLU A 167 -4.23 6.06 20.64
N ARG A 168 -5.17 5.36 21.30
CA ARG A 168 -5.38 5.47 22.75
C ARG A 168 -4.17 4.99 23.56
N VAL A 169 -3.48 3.94 23.12
CA VAL A 169 -2.36 3.32 23.86
C VAL A 169 -0.98 3.75 23.35
N ARG A 170 -0.91 4.36 22.17
CA ARG A 170 0.32 4.71 21.48
C ARG A 170 1.28 5.53 22.35
N SER A 171 0.81 6.63 22.93
CA SER A 171 1.67 7.48 23.78
C SER A 171 2.22 6.73 25.00
N ALA A 172 1.41 5.85 25.60
CA ALA A 172 1.86 5.05 26.74
C ALA A 172 2.91 4.01 26.32
N LEU A 173 2.79 3.42 25.12
CA LEU A 173 3.81 2.51 24.60
C LEU A 173 5.13 3.26 24.34
N GLU A 174 5.07 4.44 23.72
CA GLU A 174 6.23 5.31 23.50
C GLU A 174 6.91 5.69 24.84
N GLU A 175 6.12 5.96 25.90
CA GLU A 175 6.64 6.20 27.25
C GLU A 175 7.32 4.97 27.89
N VAL A 176 6.75 3.78 27.70
CA VAL A 176 7.36 2.52 28.17
C VAL A 176 8.69 2.28 27.50
N GLU A 177 8.77 2.48 26.18
CA GLU A 177 10.04 2.32 25.45
C GLU A 177 11.11 3.31 25.91
N ALA A 178 10.71 4.54 26.25
CA ALA A 178 11.64 5.58 26.67
C ALA A 178 12.05 5.51 28.15
N THR A 179 11.13 5.13 29.04
CA THR A 179 11.32 5.27 30.50
C THR A 179 11.07 3.98 31.29
N GLY A 180 10.55 2.94 30.63
CA GLY A 180 10.14 1.69 31.24
C GLY A 180 8.75 1.71 31.90
N TYR A 181 8.06 2.85 31.91
CA TYR A 181 6.72 2.98 32.46
C TYR A 181 5.87 3.95 31.64
N GLY A 182 4.65 3.57 31.29
CA GLY A 182 3.76 4.40 30.50
C GLY A 182 2.32 4.35 31.00
N ILE A 183 1.61 5.48 30.84
CA ILE A 183 0.27 5.65 31.40
C ILE A 183 -0.72 5.99 30.29
N VAL A 184 -1.77 5.18 30.17
CA VAL A 184 -2.93 5.54 29.36
C VAL A 184 -3.91 6.31 30.22
N LEU A 185 -4.08 7.58 29.90
CA LEU A 185 -5.08 8.43 30.53
C LEU A 185 -6.49 8.02 30.06
N PRO A 186 -7.47 8.00 30.97
CA PRO A 186 -8.86 7.76 30.59
C PRO A 186 -9.38 8.89 29.70
N THR A 187 -10.28 8.54 28.78
CA THR A 187 -10.98 9.56 27.98
C THR A 187 -12.13 10.17 28.78
N MET A 188 -12.64 11.32 28.32
CA MET A 188 -13.80 11.97 28.96
C MET A 188 -15.03 11.07 29.02
N ASP A 189 -15.22 10.23 28.00
CA ASP A 189 -16.34 9.27 27.93
C ASP A 189 -16.24 8.14 28.96
N GLU A 190 -15.05 7.94 29.54
CA GLU A 190 -14.80 6.92 30.57
C GLU A 190 -14.96 7.46 32.00
N LEU A 191 -15.17 8.77 32.15
CA LEU A 191 -15.43 9.41 33.44
C LEU A 191 -16.84 9.07 33.94
N LYS A 192 -16.90 8.33 35.05
CA LYS A 192 -18.12 8.10 35.80
C LYS A 192 -18.24 9.14 36.92
N LEU A 193 -19.20 10.05 36.78
CA LEU A 193 -19.57 11.01 37.82
C LEU A 193 -20.61 10.39 38.75
N GLU A 194 -20.32 10.31 40.04
CA GLU A 194 -21.30 9.94 41.07
C GLU A 194 -22.21 11.13 41.41
N GLU A 195 -23.40 10.84 41.91
CA GLU A 195 -24.36 11.88 42.31
C GLU A 195 -23.74 12.87 43.32
N PRO A 196 -23.90 14.19 43.10
CA PRO A 196 -23.38 15.20 44.00
C PRO A 196 -24.04 15.11 45.38
N LYS A 197 -23.23 15.05 46.44
CA LYS A 197 -23.73 15.01 47.83
C LYS A 197 -23.43 16.32 48.54
N ILE A 198 -24.43 16.89 49.21
CA ILE A 198 -24.22 18.06 50.06
C ILE A 198 -23.47 17.64 51.31
N ILE A 199 -22.35 18.31 51.58
CA ILE A 199 -21.55 18.13 52.78
C ILE A 199 -21.62 19.40 53.64
N LYS A 200 -21.66 19.22 54.95
CA LYS A 200 -21.64 20.32 55.92
C LYS A 200 -20.38 20.21 56.78
N GLN A 201 -19.51 21.21 56.70
CA GLN A 201 -18.27 21.25 57.48
C GLN A 201 -18.09 22.65 58.06
N GLY A 202 -17.95 22.78 59.38
CA GLY A 202 -17.71 24.05 60.06
C GLY A 202 -18.77 25.14 59.81
N GLY A 203 -20.05 24.76 59.70
CA GLY A 203 -21.15 25.72 59.44
C GLY A 203 -21.33 26.14 57.98
N LYS A 204 -20.45 25.71 57.06
CA LYS A 204 -20.58 25.95 55.61
C LYS A 204 -21.14 24.71 54.90
N TYR A 205 -21.91 24.94 53.85
CA TYR A 205 -22.43 23.91 52.94
C TYR A 205 -21.54 23.85 51.70
N GLY A 206 -21.17 22.64 51.29
CA GLY A 206 -20.42 22.38 50.06
C GLY A 206 -21.06 21.23 49.29
N VAL A 207 -20.64 21.05 48.05
CA VAL A 207 -21.05 19.92 47.22
C VAL A 207 -19.82 19.03 47.01
N ARG A 208 -19.93 17.75 47.39
CA ARG A 208 -18.93 16.74 47.08
C ARG A 208 -19.26 16.13 45.73
N LEU A 209 -18.38 16.38 44.76
CA LEU A 209 -18.36 15.71 43.46
C LEU A 209 -17.34 14.59 43.52
N LYS A 210 -17.70 13.40 43.03
CA LYS A 210 -16.77 12.27 42.91
C LYS A 210 -16.82 11.77 41.48
N ALA A 211 -15.66 11.78 40.82
CA ALA A 211 -15.47 11.22 39.49
C ALA A 211 -14.50 10.04 39.60
N SER A 212 -14.72 9.01 38.79
CA SER A 212 -13.82 7.86 38.69
C SER A 212 -13.65 7.45 37.24
N ALA A 213 -12.45 7.06 36.85
CA ALA A 213 -12.16 6.50 35.54
C ALA A 213 -11.01 5.49 35.64
N PRO A 214 -10.98 4.47 34.77
CA PRO A 214 -9.90 3.50 34.75
C PRO A 214 -8.63 4.11 34.13
N SER A 215 -7.49 3.98 34.81
CA SER A 215 -6.16 4.20 34.20
C SER A 215 -5.53 2.85 33.83
N ILE A 216 -4.84 2.80 32.70
CA ILE A 216 -4.03 1.63 32.32
C ILE A 216 -2.57 2.01 32.52
N HIS A 217 -1.84 1.16 33.21
CA HIS A 217 -0.41 1.30 33.45
C HIS A 217 0.32 0.18 32.74
N MET A 218 1.32 0.55 31.95
CA MET A 218 2.20 -0.37 31.23
C MET A 218 3.60 -0.24 31.81
N MET A 219 4.30 -1.36 31.96
CA MET A 219 5.65 -1.40 32.53
C MET A 219 6.49 -2.40 31.76
N SER A 220 7.70 -2.01 31.37
CA SER A 220 8.67 -2.94 30.81
C SER A 220 9.35 -3.72 31.95
N ALA A 221 9.65 -4.99 31.70
CA ALA A 221 10.41 -5.82 32.61
C ALA A 221 11.43 -6.62 31.80
N ASP A 222 12.71 -6.41 32.11
CA ASP A 222 13.79 -7.13 31.45
C ASP A 222 13.89 -8.55 32.02
N ILE A 223 13.86 -9.53 31.12
CA ILE A 223 13.96 -10.94 31.48
C ILE A 223 15.30 -11.45 30.97
N THR A 224 16.19 -11.77 31.90
CA THR A 224 17.46 -12.42 31.57
C THR A 224 17.28 -13.93 31.67
N THR A 225 17.68 -14.67 30.64
CA THR A 225 17.70 -16.14 30.63
C THR A 225 19.10 -16.61 30.26
N GLU A 226 19.66 -17.47 31.10
CA GLU A 226 20.92 -18.14 30.87
C GLU A 226 20.62 -19.61 30.55
N ILE A 227 21.25 -20.13 29.50
CA ILE A 227 21.17 -21.54 29.12
C ILE A 227 22.54 -22.16 29.36
N ASN A 228 22.56 -23.22 30.16
CA ASN A 228 23.77 -23.98 30.46
C ASN A 228 23.64 -25.37 29.83
N PRO A 229 23.92 -25.52 28.52
CA PRO A 229 23.86 -26.82 27.87
C PRO A 229 24.89 -27.75 28.50
N ILE A 230 24.44 -28.90 29.01
CA ILE A 230 25.36 -29.91 29.55
C ILE A 230 25.95 -30.69 28.38
N VAL A 231 27.18 -30.35 28.03
CA VAL A 231 28.01 -31.06 27.06
C VAL A 231 28.75 -32.18 27.77
N GLY A 232 28.70 -33.40 27.21
CA GLY A 232 29.18 -34.62 27.87
C GLY A 232 30.65 -34.58 28.27
N SER A 233 31.57 -34.66 27.30
CA SER A 233 33.02 -34.64 27.57
C SER A 233 33.64 -33.25 27.43
N GLU A 234 34.81 -33.04 28.04
CA GLU A 234 35.57 -31.79 27.97
C GLU A 234 35.87 -31.38 26.51
N LYS A 235 36.31 -32.33 25.68
CA LYS A 235 36.57 -32.08 24.25
C LYS A 235 35.34 -31.59 23.48
N GLN A 236 34.16 -32.16 23.78
CA GLN A 236 32.91 -31.73 23.14
C GLN A 236 32.49 -30.33 23.58
N SER A 237 32.90 -29.91 24.78
CA SER A 237 32.64 -28.56 25.29
C SER A 237 33.52 -27.52 24.60
N GLU A 238 34.81 -27.84 24.39
CA GLU A 238 35.75 -26.99 23.65
C GLU A 238 35.36 -26.83 22.17
N GLU A 239 34.91 -27.91 21.53
CA GLU A 239 34.41 -27.89 20.15
C GLU A 239 33.15 -27.00 20.02
N LEU A 240 32.21 -27.08 20.97
CA LEU A 240 31.01 -26.24 20.97
C LEU A 240 31.34 -24.76 21.15
N ILE A 241 32.26 -24.42 22.04
CA ILE A 241 32.71 -23.03 22.25
C ILE A 241 33.37 -22.49 20.99
N SER A 242 34.26 -23.28 20.37
CA SER A 242 34.95 -22.87 19.14
C SER A 242 33.98 -22.65 17.98
N TYR A 243 32.98 -23.53 17.85
CA TYR A 243 31.90 -23.40 16.87
C TYR A 243 31.08 -22.13 17.08
N LEU A 244 30.65 -21.86 18.32
CA LEU A 244 29.88 -20.66 18.66
C LEU A 244 30.67 -19.36 18.45
N LEU A 245 31.96 -19.34 18.77
CA LEU A 245 32.81 -18.16 18.55
C LEU A 245 33.00 -17.87 17.06
N THR A 246 33.20 -18.92 16.25
CA THR A 246 33.37 -18.78 14.80
C THR A 246 32.09 -18.22 14.15
N ASP A 247 30.92 -18.78 14.50
CA ASP A 247 29.63 -18.29 14.00
C ASP A 247 29.34 -16.84 14.48
N PHE A 248 29.83 -16.46 15.67
CA PHE A 248 29.66 -15.11 16.23
C PHE A 248 30.44 -14.06 15.46
N GLU A 249 31.69 -14.39 15.11
CA GLU A 249 32.57 -13.50 14.36
C GLU A 249 32.11 -13.32 12.92
N GLU A 250 31.56 -14.34 12.28
CA GLU A 250 31.03 -14.23 10.91
C GLU A 250 29.71 -13.46 10.84
N ASN A 251 28.73 -13.79 11.71
CA ASN A 251 27.46 -13.07 11.75
C ASN A 251 26.70 -13.30 13.08
N PRO A 252 26.65 -12.31 13.99
CA PRO A 252 26.00 -12.42 15.29
C PRO A 252 24.51 -12.82 15.23
N LYS A 253 23.84 -12.55 14.11
CA LYS A 253 22.42 -12.91 13.93
C LYS A 253 22.22 -14.38 13.56
N LYS A 254 23.18 -15.00 12.86
CA LYS A 254 23.06 -16.40 12.42
C LYS A 254 23.17 -17.40 13.57
N ILE A 255 23.83 -17.03 14.66
CA ILE A 255 23.93 -17.86 15.87
C ILE A 255 22.58 -18.31 16.41
N TRP A 256 21.54 -17.49 16.25
CA TRP A 256 20.19 -17.83 16.70
C TRP A 256 19.58 -18.99 15.90
N GLU A 257 20.00 -19.14 14.64
CA GLU A 257 19.60 -20.21 13.74
C GLU A 257 20.52 -21.45 13.86
N SER A 258 21.66 -21.33 14.54
CA SER A 258 22.59 -22.44 14.75
C SER A 258 21.91 -23.57 15.55
N ASN A 259 21.98 -24.78 14.99
CA ASN A 259 21.38 -25.97 15.57
C ASN A 259 22.30 -26.54 16.64
N ILE A 260 21.81 -26.58 17.87
CA ILE A 260 22.51 -27.12 19.03
C ILE A 260 21.63 -28.21 19.65
N PHE A 261 22.08 -29.47 19.54
CA PHE A 261 21.36 -30.66 20.03
C PHE A 261 19.97 -30.90 19.39
N GLY A 262 19.82 -30.63 18.09
CA GLY A 262 18.58 -30.92 17.36
C GLY A 262 17.45 -29.91 17.59
N LYS A 263 17.73 -28.81 18.32
CA LYS A 263 16.91 -27.59 18.39
C LYS A 263 17.76 -26.38 18.01
N SER A 264 17.13 -25.31 17.55
CA SER A 264 17.83 -24.03 17.37
C SER A 264 18.12 -23.38 18.73
N LEU A 265 19.19 -22.59 18.80
CA LEU A 265 19.47 -21.77 19.99
C LEU A 265 18.28 -20.85 20.34
N HIS A 266 17.61 -20.31 19.32
CA HIS A 266 16.41 -19.50 19.47
C HIS A 266 15.27 -20.24 20.19
N GLU A 267 15.01 -21.49 19.85
CA GLU A 267 14.00 -22.32 20.53
C GLU A 267 14.33 -22.53 22.00
N LEU A 268 15.58 -22.87 22.33
CA LEU A 268 16.02 -23.11 23.71
C LEU A 268 15.88 -21.85 24.58
N VAL A 269 16.25 -20.69 24.03
CA VAL A 269 16.11 -19.41 24.72
C VAL A 269 14.65 -19.00 24.89
N ASN A 270 13.82 -19.19 23.86
CA ASN A 270 12.38 -18.92 23.93
C ASN A 270 11.68 -19.79 24.97
N GLU A 271 12.00 -21.09 25.06
CA GLU A 271 11.46 -21.98 26.11
C GLU A 271 11.82 -21.47 27.52
N GLY A 272 13.07 -21.04 27.72
CA GLY A 272 13.52 -20.47 28.99
C GLY A 272 12.84 -19.13 29.33
N LEU A 273 12.66 -18.24 28.35
CA LEU A 273 11.94 -16.98 28.51
C LEU A 273 10.45 -17.21 28.83
N HIS A 274 9.78 -18.11 28.10
CA HIS A 274 8.37 -18.40 28.29
C HIS A 274 8.11 -18.92 29.71
N ASN A 275 8.95 -19.82 30.21
CA ASN A 275 8.86 -20.33 31.58
C ASN A 275 9.01 -19.22 32.64
N LYS A 276 9.85 -18.21 32.41
CA LYS A 276 10.01 -17.08 33.35
C LYS A 276 8.85 -16.08 33.28
N LEU A 277 8.30 -15.83 32.10
CA LEU A 277 7.16 -14.92 31.90
C LEU A 277 5.93 -15.33 32.73
N TYR A 278 5.66 -16.63 32.84
CA TYR A 278 4.51 -17.15 33.59
C TYR A 278 4.76 -17.41 35.08
N ARG A 279 5.96 -17.12 35.60
CA ARG A 279 6.27 -17.36 37.02
C ARG A 279 5.52 -16.45 37.98
N MET A 280 5.10 -15.25 37.57
CA MET A 280 4.37 -14.35 38.46
C MET A 280 2.91 -14.84 38.56
N PRO A 281 2.47 -15.34 39.73
CA PRO A 281 1.12 -15.88 39.91
C PRO A 281 0.08 -14.75 39.92
N ALA A 282 -1.18 -15.10 39.67
CA ALA A 282 -2.27 -14.13 39.50
C ALA A 282 -2.54 -13.30 40.77
N ASP A 283 -2.38 -13.88 41.95
CA ASP A 283 -2.51 -13.21 43.25
C ASP A 283 -1.44 -12.13 43.45
N ALA A 284 -0.19 -12.39 43.03
CA ALA A 284 0.87 -11.39 43.06
C ALA A 284 0.59 -10.22 42.10
N ARG A 285 0.06 -10.51 40.90
CA ARG A 285 -0.37 -9.48 39.93
C ARG A 285 -1.49 -8.60 40.50
N MET A 286 -2.48 -9.20 41.16
CA MET A 286 -3.56 -8.44 41.81
C MET A 286 -3.05 -7.56 42.96
N LYS A 287 -2.16 -8.08 43.82
CA LYS A 287 -1.55 -7.27 44.89
C LYS A 287 -0.75 -6.09 44.34
N LEU A 288 -0.04 -6.27 43.23
CA LEU A 288 0.68 -5.18 42.57
C LEU A 288 -0.30 -4.10 42.05
N GLN A 289 -1.38 -4.52 41.39
CA GLN A 289 -2.43 -3.64 40.91
C GLN A 289 -3.07 -2.84 42.07
N GLU A 290 -3.44 -3.49 43.18
CA GLU A 290 -4.01 -2.83 44.36
C GLU A 290 -3.03 -1.84 44.98
N THR A 291 -1.74 -2.19 45.01
CA THR A 291 -0.68 -1.32 45.54
C THR A 291 -0.56 -0.04 44.71
N ILE A 292 -0.50 -0.17 43.37
CA ILE A 292 -0.47 0.97 42.45
C ILE A 292 -1.75 1.83 42.62
N GLN A 293 -2.91 1.19 42.70
CA GLN A 293 -4.19 1.89 42.89
C GLN A 293 -4.24 2.67 44.21
N ARG A 294 -3.73 2.11 45.30
CA ARG A 294 -3.64 2.81 46.60
C ARG A 294 -2.69 4.00 46.52
N ILE A 295 -1.52 3.84 45.90
CA ILE A 295 -0.55 4.95 45.76
C ILE A 295 -1.17 6.13 45.02
N ILE A 296 -1.92 5.88 43.94
CA ILE A 296 -2.59 6.91 43.14
C ILE A 296 -3.69 7.62 43.94
N ASN A 297 -4.50 6.89 44.71
CA ASN A 297 -5.64 7.47 45.43
C ASN A 297 -5.25 8.15 46.74
N ASP A 298 -4.34 7.53 47.51
CA ASP A 298 -4.00 7.92 48.87
C ASP A 298 -2.75 8.82 48.94
N GLY A 299 -2.00 8.95 47.83
CA GLY A 299 -0.87 9.87 47.72
C GLY A 299 0.29 9.52 48.66
N CYS A 300 0.70 8.25 48.70
CA CYS A 300 1.80 7.82 49.57
C CYS A 300 3.16 8.34 49.09
N GLY A 301 3.95 8.85 50.06
CA GLY A 301 5.29 9.39 49.84
C GLY A 301 6.31 8.31 49.46
N GLY A 302 6.40 8.01 48.17
CA GLY A 302 7.58 7.48 47.47
C GLY A 302 8.07 6.06 47.82
N LEU A 303 7.59 5.41 48.88
CA LEU A 303 8.11 4.10 49.30
C LEU A 303 7.12 2.97 49.01
N ILE A 304 7.50 2.09 48.08
CA ILE A 304 6.81 0.83 47.81
C ILE A 304 7.65 -0.28 48.41
N CYS A 305 7.14 -0.97 49.43
CA CYS A 305 7.79 -2.14 50.00
C CYS A 305 7.06 -3.40 49.51
N ILE A 306 7.73 -4.20 48.69
CA ILE A 306 7.25 -5.51 48.26
C ILE A 306 8.07 -6.55 49.03
N ILE A 307 7.41 -7.31 49.92
CA ILE A 307 8.01 -8.45 50.61
C ILE A 307 7.66 -9.70 49.79
N LEU A 308 8.68 -10.36 49.25
CA LEU A 308 8.57 -11.60 48.47
C LEU A 308 8.79 -12.82 49.35
#